data_AF-A0A1N6DYK3-F1
#
_entry.id   AF-A0A1N6DYK3-F1
#
_cell.length_a   1.000
_cell.length_b   1.000
_cell.length_c   1.000
_cell.angle_alpha   90.00
_cell.angle_beta   90.00
_cell.angle_gamma   90.00
#
_symmetry.space_group_name_H-M   'P 1'
#
loop_
_entity.id
_entity.type
_entity.pdbx_description
1 polymer ?
#
loop_
_entity_poly.entity_id
_entity_poly.type
_entity_poly.pdbx_seq_one_letter_code
_entity_poly.pdbx_strand_id
1 'polypeptide(L)'
;MQLSTLVDKLNERFGTEFTPADQLFFDQVKETAVANEQLRQAVMANSLENFEPVFNKQLENLFVERMDGNEDIFIRLMNDESFRNIASQYLMRAVYNQVKTSVETQ
;
A
#
# COMPACT_ATOMS: atom_id res chain seq x y z
N MET A 1 6.59 -22.12 -1.42
CA MET A 1 6.23 -21.38 -2.65
C MET A 1 5.88 -19.96 -2.24
N GLN A 2 6.62 -18.96 -2.69
CA GLN A 2 6.23 -17.55 -2.47
C GLN A 2 4.95 -17.28 -3.28
N LEU A 3 3.95 -16.63 -2.69
CA LEU A 3 2.85 -16.10 -3.49
C LEU A 3 3.41 -14.98 -4.36
N SER A 4 3.24 -15.11 -5.68
CA SER A 4 3.55 -14.04 -6.65
C SER A 4 2.74 -12.80 -6.29
N THR A 5 3.44 -11.68 -6.07
CA THR A 5 2.86 -10.38 -5.74
C THR A 5 2.27 -9.72 -6.98
N LEU A 6 1.49 -8.64 -6.81
CA LEU A 6 0.97 -7.88 -7.96
C LEU A 6 2.13 -7.27 -8.75
N VAL A 7 3.13 -6.71 -8.06
CA VAL A 7 4.30 -6.13 -8.73
C VAL A 7 5.10 -7.17 -9.53
N ASP A 8 5.22 -8.41 -9.06
CA ASP A 8 5.86 -9.49 -9.83
C ASP A 8 5.14 -9.71 -11.17
N LYS A 9 3.81 -9.77 -11.15
CA LYS A 9 2.99 -9.96 -12.37
C LYS A 9 3.10 -8.78 -13.33
N LEU A 10 3.20 -7.57 -12.81
CA LEU A 10 3.38 -6.37 -13.62
C LEU A 10 4.77 -6.33 -14.26
N ASN A 11 5.82 -6.66 -13.48
CA ASN A 11 7.19 -6.76 -13.98
C ASN A 11 7.31 -7.81 -15.09
N GLU A 12 6.79 -9.02 -14.87
CA GLU A 12 6.81 -10.09 -15.88
C GLU A 12 6.09 -9.70 -17.18
N ARG A 13 4.97 -8.99 -17.07
CA ARG A 13 4.12 -8.67 -18.23
C ARG A 13 4.55 -7.43 -18.99
N PHE A 14 5.07 -6.43 -18.29
CA PHE A 14 5.33 -5.10 -18.85
C PHE A 14 6.80 -4.69 -18.80
N GLY A 15 7.69 -5.53 -18.24
CA GLY A 15 9.12 -5.24 -18.14
C GLY A 15 9.43 -4.10 -17.17
N THR A 16 8.56 -3.85 -16.20
CA THR A 16 8.80 -2.87 -15.14
C THR A 16 9.82 -3.37 -14.11
N GLU A 17 10.38 -2.45 -13.34
CA GLU A 17 11.37 -2.74 -12.28
C GLU A 17 10.81 -2.45 -10.88
N PHE A 18 9.51 -2.71 -10.66
CA PHE A 18 8.91 -2.50 -9.35
C PHE A 18 9.54 -3.42 -8.31
N THR A 19 9.77 -2.85 -7.13
CA THR A 19 10.40 -3.50 -5.99
C THR A 19 9.33 -3.97 -4.98
N PRO A 20 9.71 -4.77 -3.98
CA PRO A 20 8.81 -5.09 -2.87
C PRO A 20 8.29 -3.85 -2.12
N ALA A 21 9.00 -2.72 -2.16
CA ALA A 21 8.51 -1.47 -1.57
C ALA A 21 7.34 -0.87 -2.37
N ASP A 22 7.34 -1.03 -3.69
CA ASP A 22 6.25 -0.55 -4.57
C ASP A 22 4.97 -1.36 -4.38
N GLN A 23 5.07 -2.63 -3.96
CA GLN A 23 3.91 -3.44 -3.57
C GLN A 23 3.11 -2.79 -2.43
N LEU A 24 3.78 -2.04 -1.54
CA LEU A 24 3.12 -1.36 -0.42
C LEU A 24 2.08 -0.33 -0.90
N PHE A 25 2.28 0.30 -2.06
CA PHE A 25 1.28 1.19 -2.64
C PHE A 25 -0.01 0.43 -2.98
N PHE A 26 0.10 -0.70 -3.67
CA PHE A 26 -1.07 -1.52 -4.02
C PHE A 26 -1.75 -2.13 -2.80
N ASP A 27 -0.98 -2.52 -1.78
CA ASP A 27 -1.52 -3.00 -0.51
C ASP A 27 -2.31 -1.90 0.20
N GLN A 28 -1.79 -0.67 0.23
CA GLN A 28 -2.50 0.48 0.77
C GLN A 28 -3.80 0.79 0.02
N VAL A 29 -3.80 0.71 -1.33
CA VAL A 29 -5.03 0.89 -2.15
C VAL A 29 -6.07 -0.18 -1.82
N LYS A 30 -5.64 -1.44 -1.63
CA LYS A 30 -6.52 -2.52 -1.20
C LYS A 30 -7.13 -2.24 0.18
N GLU A 31 -6.36 -1.75 1.15
CA GLU A 31 -6.90 -1.38 2.46
C GLU A 31 -7.91 -0.22 2.35
N THR A 32 -7.66 0.80 1.52
CA THR A 32 -8.63 1.86 1.21
C THR A 32 -9.92 1.26 0.63
N ALA A 33 -9.81 0.31 -0.31
CA ALA A 33 -10.97 -0.35 -0.91
C ALA A 33 -11.78 -1.17 0.10
N VAL A 34 -11.11 -1.88 1.01
CA VAL A 34 -11.75 -2.68 2.07
C VAL A 34 -12.48 -1.80 3.08
N ALA A 35 -11.96 -0.60 3.36
CA ALA A 35 -12.61 0.37 4.24
C ALA A 35 -13.77 1.13 3.56
N ASN A 36 -13.87 1.10 2.23
CA ASN A 36 -14.90 1.81 1.47
C ASN A 36 -16.28 1.16 1.64
N GLU A 37 -17.22 1.86 2.28
CA GLU A 37 -18.54 1.33 2.59
C GLU A 37 -19.34 0.91 1.35
N GLN A 38 -19.24 1.68 0.26
CA GLN A 38 -19.93 1.35 -0.99
C GLN A 38 -19.44 0.02 -1.57
N LEU A 39 -18.13 -0.21 -1.56
CA LEU A 39 -17.55 -1.48 -2.00
C LEU A 39 -17.94 -2.63 -1.06
N ARG A 40 -17.94 -2.41 0.26
CA ARG A 40 -18.40 -3.43 1.23
C ARG A 40 -19.83 -3.86 0.96
N GLN A 41 -20.75 -2.90 0.75
CA GLN A 41 -22.14 -3.20 0.41
C GLN A 41 -22.25 -3.92 -0.95
N ALA A 42 -21.47 -3.49 -1.94
CA ALA A 42 -21.45 -4.14 -3.24
C ALA A 42 -20.98 -5.59 -3.16
N VAL A 43 -19.95 -5.91 -2.37
CA VAL A 43 -19.49 -7.29 -2.14
C VAL A 43 -20.58 -8.14 -1.49
N MET A 44 -21.31 -7.61 -0.50
CA MET A 44 -22.37 -8.37 0.18
C MET A 44 -23.59 -8.62 -0.72
N ALA A 45 -23.84 -7.75 -1.70
CA ALA A 45 -25.01 -7.83 -2.57
C ALA A 45 -24.77 -8.58 -3.89
N ASN A 46 -23.52 -8.86 -4.27
CA ASN A 46 -23.17 -9.35 -5.60
C ASN A 46 -22.28 -10.60 -5.57
N SER A 47 -22.37 -11.43 -6.62
CA SER A 47 -21.31 -12.38 -6.95
C SER A 47 -20.05 -11.62 -7.41
N LEU A 48 -18.91 -12.33 -7.47
CA LEU A 48 -17.64 -11.72 -7.92
C LEU A 48 -17.74 -11.10 -9.32
N GLU A 49 -18.41 -11.79 -10.26
CA GLU A 49 -18.62 -11.31 -11.63
C GLU A 49 -19.44 -10.01 -11.67
N ASN A 50 -20.45 -9.88 -10.82
CA ASN A 50 -21.27 -8.68 -10.73
C ASN A 50 -20.61 -7.55 -9.90
N PHE A 51 -19.60 -7.88 -9.10
CA PHE A 51 -18.82 -6.91 -8.33
C PHE A 51 -17.76 -6.21 -9.18
N GLU A 52 -17.13 -6.90 -10.14
CA GLU A 52 -16.04 -6.36 -10.95
C GLU A 52 -16.37 -5.00 -11.62
N PRO A 53 -17.54 -4.81 -12.26
CA PRO A 53 -17.89 -3.51 -12.85
C PRO A 53 -18.04 -2.39 -11.81
N VAL A 54 -18.45 -2.72 -10.57
CA VAL A 54 -18.58 -1.75 -9.47
C VAL A 54 -17.19 -1.35 -8.97
N PHE A 55 -16.31 -2.33 -8.78
CA PHE A 55 -14.93 -2.09 -8.39
C PHE A 55 -14.19 -1.25 -9.42
N ASN A 56 -14.28 -1.60 -10.71
CA ASN A 56 -13.59 -0.90 -11.79
C ASN A 56 -14.03 0.57 -11.91
N LYS A 57 -15.29 0.89 -11.62
CA LYS A 57 -15.78 2.28 -11.57
C LYS A 57 -15.20 3.10 -10.42
N GLN A 58 -14.76 2.47 -9.34
CA GLN A 58 -14.19 3.14 -8.17
C GLN A 58 -12.66 3.10 -8.14
N LEU A 59 -12.03 2.27 -8.98
CA LEU A 59 -10.59 2.01 -8.92
C LEU A 59 -9.74 3.29 -9.03
N GLU A 60 -10.07 4.18 -9.97
CA GLU A 60 -9.36 5.46 -10.11
C GLU A 60 -9.51 6.35 -8.87
N ASN A 61 -10.71 6.40 -8.29
CA ASN A 61 -10.95 7.16 -7.06
C ASN A 61 -10.16 6.59 -5.88
N LEU A 62 -10.03 5.26 -5.79
CA LEU A 62 -9.22 4.62 -4.75
C LEU A 62 -7.74 4.97 -4.87
N PHE A 63 -7.21 5.10 -6.10
CA PHE A 63 -5.83 5.56 -6.31
C PHE A 63 -5.66 7.01 -5.85
N VAL A 64 -6.60 7.90 -6.21
CA VAL A 64 -6.57 9.31 -5.78
C VAL A 64 -6.66 9.41 -4.26
N GLU A 65 -7.66 8.77 -3.64
CA GLU A 65 -7.85 8.78 -2.18
C GLU A 65 -6.60 8.27 -1.45
N ARG A 66 -5.91 7.27 -2.02
CA ARG A 66 -4.68 6.76 -1.41
C ARG A 66 -3.49 7.70 -1.57
N MET A 67 -3.40 8.41 -2.69
CA MET A 67 -2.39 9.44 -2.90
C MET A 67 -2.61 10.62 -1.96
N ASP A 68 -3.84 11.13 -1.86
CA ASP A 68 -4.23 12.21 -0.95
C ASP A 68 -3.91 11.83 0.51
N GLY A 69 -4.28 10.62 0.92
CA GLY A 69 -3.96 10.13 2.26
C GLY A 69 -2.46 9.95 2.52
N ASN A 70 -1.65 9.68 1.49
CA ASN A 70 -0.19 9.65 1.61
C ASN A 70 0.38 11.07 1.72
N GLU A 71 -0.17 12.02 0.97
CA GLU A 71 0.19 13.44 1.05
C GLU A 71 -0.11 14.02 2.43
N ASP A 72 -1.27 13.72 3.02
CA ASP A 72 -1.63 14.17 4.37
C ASP A 72 -0.63 13.69 5.44
N ILE A 73 -0.20 12.42 5.35
CA ILE A 73 0.82 11.87 6.24
C ILE A 73 2.14 12.62 6.06
N PHE A 74 2.54 12.88 4.81
CA PHE A 74 3.76 13.61 4.50
C PHE A 74 3.72 15.05 5.03
N ILE A 75 2.63 15.78 4.77
CA ILE A 75 2.41 17.14 5.28
C ILE A 75 2.52 17.15 6.80
N ARG A 76 1.88 16.19 7.48
CA ARG A 76 1.95 16.08 8.94
C ARG A 76 3.37 15.80 9.44
N LEU A 77 4.12 14.90 8.79
CA LEU A 77 5.53 14.64 9.09
C LEU A 77 6.40 15.90 8.94
N MET A 78 6.10 16.76 7.99
CA MET A 78 6.90 17.97 7.77
C MET A 78 6.54 19.10 8.75
N ASN A 79 5.27 19.21 9.12
CA ASN A 79 4.75 20.34 9.90
C ASN A 79 4.64 20.09 11.41
N ASP A 80 4.60 18.83 11.87
CA ASP A 80 4.54 18.47 13.29
C ASP A 80 5.87 17.83 13.72
N GLU A 81 6.71 18.60 14.40
CA GLU A 81 8.02 18.15 14.88
C GLU A 81 7.92 16.98 15.86
N SER A 82 6.90 16.98 16.73
CA SER A 82 6.72 15.90 17.70
C SER A 82 6.36 14.58 17.02
N PHE A 83 5.47 14.64 16.03
CA PHE A 83 5.09 13.51 15.20
C PHE A 83 6.30 12.98 14.41
N ARG A 84 7.06 13.88 13.78
CA ARG A 84 8.28 13.54 13.05
C ARG A 84 9.34 12.87 13.93
N ASN A 85 9.55 13.38 15.13
CA ASN A 85 10.57 12.85 16.04
C ASN A 85 10.25 11.43 16.50
N ILE A 86 8.98 11.11 16.74
CA ILE A 86 8.56 9.75 17.09
C ILE A 86 8.75 8.81 15.88
N ALA A 87 8.28 9.23 14.69
CA ALA A 87 8.40 8.43 13.48
C ALA A 87 9.87 8.15 13.12
N SER A 88 10.74 9.17 13.19
CA SER A 88 12.16 9.04 12.86
C SER A 88 12.91 8.11 13.82
N GLN A 89 12.62 8.19 15.13
CA GLN A 89 13.22 7.30 16.11
C GLN A 89 12.83 5.84 15.88
N TYR A 90 11.56 5.58 15.55
CA TYR A 90 11.09 4.24 15.22
C TYR A 90 11.76 3.71 13.95
N LEU A 91 11.75 4.50 12.87
CA LEU A 91 12.37 4.13 11.59
C LEU A 91 13.87 3.87 11.73
N MET A 92 14.60 4.73 12.45
CA MET A 92 16.03 4.55 12.70
C MET A 92 16.33 3.21 13.36
N ARG A 93 15.57 2.82 14.40
CA ARG A 93 15.75 1.54 15.08
C ARG A 93 15.40 0.36 14.18
N ALA A 94 14.32 0.46 13.43
CA ALA A 94 13.89 -0.59 12.50
C ALA A 94 14.96 -0.84 11.43
N VAL A 95 15.46 0.23 10.80
CA VAL A 95 16.53 0.16 9.79
C VAL A 95 17.81 -0.42 10.41
N TYR A 96 18.25 0.10 11.56
CA TYR A 96 19.46 -0.40 12.23
C TYR A 96 19.39 -1.90 12.51
N ASN A 97 18.29 -2.36 13.10
CA ASN A 97 18.09 -3.76 13.44
C ASN A 97 18.02 -4.64 12.20
N GLN A 98 17.27 -4.22 11.17
CA GLN A 98 17.13 -4.98 9.95
C GLN A 98 18.47 -5.14 9.23
N VAL A 99 19.22 -4.05 9.08
CA VAL A 99 20.56 -4.08 8.46
C VAL A 99 21.50 -4.99 9.27
N LYS A 100 21.50 -4.87 10.60
CA LYS A 100 22.34 -5.69 11.47
C LYS A 100 22.03 -7.19 11.34
N THR A 101 20.75 -7.57 11.41
CA THR A 101 20.33 -8.96 11.24
C THR A 101 20.65 -9.49 9.84
N SER A 102 20.46 -8.68 8.78
CA SER A 102 20.82 -9.09 7.42
C SER A 102 22.32 -9.36 7.24
N VAL A 103 23.18 -8.63 7.93
CA VAL A 103 24.64 -8.85 7.92
C VAL A 103 25.05 -10.07 8.75
N GLU A 104 24.38 -10.34 9.87
CA GLU A 104 24.68 -11.50 10.74
C GLU A 104 24.16 -12.83 10.18
N THR A 105 23.22 -12.79 9.23
CA THR A 105 22.63 -14.00 8.61
C THR A 105 23.29 -14.36 7.26
N GLN A 106 24.30 -13.60 6.83
CA GLN A 106 25.16 -13.88 5.67
C GLN A 106 26.49 -14.47 6.12
#